data_AF-A0A1G7XJU4-F1
#
_entry.id   AF-A0A1G7XJU4-F1
#
_cell.length_a   1.000
_cell.length_b   1.000
_cell.length_c   1.000
_cell.angle_alpha   90.00
_cell.angle_beta   90.00
_cell.angle_gamma   90.00
#
_symmetry.space_group_name_H-M   'P 1'
#
loop_
_entity.id
_entity.type
_entity.pdbx_description
1 polymer ?
#
loop_
_entity_poly.entity_id
_entity_poly.type
_entity_poly.pdbx_seq_one_letter_code
_entity_poly.pdbx_strand_id
1 'polypeptide(L)'
;MKSKGERDAKNSGGTILYSSRCEAFKTDEGQQQGIEQLRAKGIEGLVVIGGDGSFRGAQKLSEKGLPTIGIPGTIDNDIPGTETTLGFDRQKEAIW
;
A
#
# COMPACT_ATOMS: atom_id res chain seq x y z
N MET A 1 -20.27 -3.02 12.87
CA MET A 1 -21.00 -3.11 11.59
C MET A 1 -19.97 -3.07 10.46
N LYS A 2 -19.84 -4.12 9.63
CA LYS A 2 -18.90 -4.09 8.48
C LYS A 2 -19.58 -3.51 7.25
N SER A 3 -18.89 -2.62 6.54
CA SER A 3 -19.40 -1.94 5.35
C SER A 3 -19.55 -2.93 4.18
N LYS A 4 -20.35 -2.59 3.17
CA LYS A 4 -20.66 -3.50 2.05
C LYS A 4 -19.41 -3.94 1.29
N GLY A 5 -18.43 -3.05 1.09
CA GLY A 5 -17.17 -3.36 0.39
C GLY A 5 -16.22 -4.28 1.17
N GLU A 6 -16.23 -4.26 2.51
CA GLU A 6 -15.39 -5.15 3.31
C GLU A 6 -15.80 -6.63 3.21
N ARG A 7 -17.10 -6.89 2.97
CA ARG A 7 -17.63 -8.26 2.87
C ARG A 7 -17.15 -8.96 1.60
N ASP A 8 -17.09 -8.23 0.50
CA ASP A 8 -16.73 -8.78 -0.82
C ASP A 8 -15.21 -9.03 -0.93
N ALA A 9 -14.38 -8.39 -0.09
CA ALA A 9 -12.92 -8.53 -0.15
C ALA A 9 -12.37 -9.76 0.59
N LYS A 10 -13.04 -10.26 1.64
CA LYS A 10 -12.43 -11.18 2.63
C LYS A 10 -11.89 -12.49 2.05
N ASN A 11 -12.59 -13.06 1.06
CA ASN A 11 -12.23 -14.36 0.46
C ASN A 11 -11.82 -14.21 -1.02
N SER A 12 -11.56 -12.99 -1.46
CA SER A 12 -11.28 -12.65 -2.86
C SER A 12 -9.80 -12.36 -3.03
N GLY A 13 -9.20 -12.85 -4.11
CA GLY A 13 -7.84 -12.45 -4.49
C GLY A 13 -7.80 -11.01 -5.03
N GLY A 14 -6.61 -10.41 -5.02
CA GLY A 14 -6.40 -9.04 -5.54
C GLY A 14 -6.78 -7.94 -4.55
N THR A 15 -7.04 -6.74 -5.06
CA THR A 15 -7.42 -5.56 -4.27
C THR A 15 -8.63 -4.87 -4.87
N ILE A 16 -9.63 -4.57 -4.04
CA ILE A 16 -10.83 -3.80 -4.44
C ILE A 16 -10.52 -2.32 -4.73
N LEU A 17 -9.35 -1.84 -4.28
CA LEU A 17 -8.88 -0.47 -4.49
C LEU A 17 -8.01 -0.33 -5.74
N TYR A 18 -7.75 -1.44 -6.43
CA TYR A 18 -6.83 -1.53 -7.56
C TYR A 18 -5.38 -1.16 -7.19
N SER A 19 -4.47 -1.33 -8.15
CA SER A 19 -3.06 -0.93 -8.02
C SER A 19 -2.54 -0.52 -9.39
N SER A 20 -1.65 0.47 -9.41
CA SER A 20 -1.00 0.96 -10.63
C SER A 20 0.42 1.41 -10.33
N ARG A 21 1.28 1.42 -11.35
CA ARG A 21 2.61 2.04 -11.26
C ARG A 21 2.44 3.55 -11.44
N CYS A 22 3.10 4.34 -10.60
CA CYS A 22 3.01 5.81 -10.63
C CYS A 22 4.41 6.42 -10.72
N GLU A 23 4.88 6.69 -11.94
CA GLU A 23 6.20 7.30 -12.17
C GLU A 23 6.27 8.74 -11.67
N ALA A 24 5.17 9.50 -11.79
CA ALA A 24 5.08 10.87 -11.27
C ALA A 24 5.37 10.92 -9.76
N PHE A 25 5.00 9.89 -9.00
CA PHE A 25 5.22 9.84 -7.55
C PHE A 25 6.71 9.68 -7.15
N LYS A 26 7.59 9.40 -8.11
CA LYS A 26 9.04 9.40 -7.89
C LYS A 26 9.63 10.80 -7.83
N THR A 27 8.91 11.82 -8.29
CA THR A 27 9.36 13.22 -8.24
C THR A 27 8.78 13.95 -7.03
N ASP A 28 9.43 15.03 -6.60
CA ASP A 28 8.99 15.82 -5.46
C ASP A 28 7.63 16.49 -5.73
N GLU A 29 7.44 16.95 -6.97
CA GLU A 29 6.21 17.58 -7.45
C GLU A 29 5.02 16.61 -7.39
N GLY A 30 5.21 15.35 -7.85
CA GLY A 30 4.15 14.34 -7.79
C GLY A 30 3.80 13.94 -6.36
N GLN A 31 4.78 13.89 -5.46
CA GLN A 31 4.54 13.65 -4.02
C GLN A 31 3.75 14.79 -3.40
N GLN A 32 4.12 16.04 -3.71
CA GLN A 32 3.45 17.24 -3.21
C GLN A 32 1.99 17.31 -3.69
N GLN A 33 1.74 17.01 -4.97
CA GLN A 33 0.38 16.88 -5.50
C GLN A 33 -0.44 15.83 -4.74
N GLY A 34 0.17 14.68 -4.40
CA GLY A 34 -0.46 13.66 -3.58
C GLY A 34 -0.86 14.17 -2.19
N ILE A 35 0.05 14.88 -1.51
CA ILE A 35 -0.21 15.46 -0.18
C ILE A 35 -1.35 16.48 -0.22
N GLU A 36 -1.37 17.34 -1.24
CA GLU A 36 -2.44 18.33 -1.42
C GLU A 36 -3.80 17.68 -1.60
N GLN A 37 -3.88 16.59 -2.37
CA GLN A 37 -5.11 15.82 -2.52
C GLN A 37 -5.57 15.18 -1.22
N LEU A 38 -4.63 14.66 -0.41
CA LEU A 38 -4.95 14.07 0.89
C LEU A 38 -5.46 15.15 1.85
N ARG A 39 -4.79 16.30 1.92
CA ARG A 39 -5.21 17.45 2.75
C ARG A 39 -6.56 18.01 2.33
N ALA A 40 -6.81 18.17 1.03
CA ALA A 40 -8.09 18.65 0.51
C ALA A 40 -9.26 17.73 0.89
N LYS A 41 -8.98 16.45 1.13
CA LYS A 41 -9.96 15.45 1.58
C LYS A 41 -9.99 15.25 3.10
N GLY A 42 -9.22 16.02 3.87
CA GLY A 42 -9.13 15.87 5.32
C GLY A 42 -8.48 14.55 5.77
N ILE A 43 -7.63 13.95 4.92
CA ILE A 43 -6.93 12.71 5.26
C ILE A 43 -5.64 13.05 5.98
N GLU A 44 -5.56 12.64 7.25
CA GLU A 44 -4.47 12.99 8.17
C GLU A 44 -3.37 11.92 8.26
N GLY A 45 -3.57 10.77 7.61
CA GLY A 45 -2.60 9.69 7.59
C GLY A 45 -2.95 8.62 6.56
N LEU A 46 -1.97 7.79 6.23
CA LEU A 46 -2.11 6.78 5.18
C LEU A 46 -1.57 5.41 5.62
N VAL A 47 -2.37 4.37 5.39
CA VAL A 47 -1.90 2.98 5.45
C VAL A 47 -1.59 2.52 4.03
N VAL A 48 -0.34 2.14 3.79
CA VAL A 48 0.18 1.74 2.48
C VAL A 48 0.43 0.23 2.48
N ILE A 49 -0.31 -0.51 1.65
CA ILE A 49 -0.15 -1.96 1.49
C ILE A 49 0.60 -2.21 0.17
N GLY A 50 1.76 -2.87 0.23
CA GLY A 50 2.55 -3.16 -0.97
C GLY A 50 3.97 -3.65 -0.66
N GLY A 51 4.84 -3.58 -1.67
CA GLY A 51 6.26 -3.92 -1.54
C GLY A 51 7.19 -2.70 -1.39
N ASP A 52 8.50 -2.92 -1.56
CA ASP A 52 9.56 -1.91 -1.36
C ASP A 52 9.30 -0.57 -2.10
N GLY A 53 8.89 -0.63 -3.36
CA GLY A 53 8.57 0.58 -4.14
C GLY A 53 7.47 1.43 -3.51
N SER A 54 6.44 0.81 -2.93
CA SER A 54 5.38 1.52 -2.22
C SER A 54 5.87 2.12 -0.91
N PHE A 55 6.75 1.42 -0.19
CA PHE A 55 7.30 1.87 1.08
C PHE A 55 8.22 3.07 0.93
N ARG A 56 8.98 3.17 -0.17
CA ARG A 56 9.74 4.39 -0.50
C ARG A 56 8.83 5.60 -0.65
N GLY A 57 7.69 5.44 -1.32
CA GLY A 57 6.68 6.48 -1.44
C GLY A 57 6.10 6.87 -0.08
N ALA A 58 5.75 5.89 0.76
CA ALA A 58 5.23 6.11 2.11
C ALA A 58 6.24 6.89 2.97
N GLN A 59 7.52 6.49 2.96
CA GLN A 59 8.59 7.17 3.67
C GLN A 59 8.69 8.65 3.24
N LYS A 60 8.66 8.93 1.93
CA LYS A 60 8.72 10.32 1.41
C LYS A 60 7.55 11.17 1.86
N LEU A 61 6.35 10.60 1.94
CA LEU A 61 5.18 11.29 2.50
C LEU A 61 5.36 11.58 4.00
N SER A 62 5.89 10.61 4.75
CA SER A 62 6.17 10.77 6.18
C SER A 62 7.21 11.85 6.44
N GLU A 63 8.28 11.91 5.64
CA GLU A 63 9.30 12.96 5.69
C GLU A 63 8.70 14.37 5.45
N LYS A 64 7.62 14.45 4.66
CA LYS A 64 6.87 15.69 4.38
C LYS A 64 5.75 15.98 5.39
N GLY A 65 5.69 15.24 6.49
CA GLY A 65 4.77 15.49 7.60
C GLY A 65 3.40 14.83 7.48
N LEU A 66 3.21 13.87 6.55
CA LEU A 66 2.02 13.02 6.52
C LEU A 66 2.33 11.65 7.13
N PRO A 67 1.81 11.32 8.33
CA PRO A 67 2.02 10.01 8.95
C PRO A 67 1.63 8.84 8.02
N THR A 68 2.54 7.89 7.86
CA THR A 68 2.29 6.68 7.06
C THR A 68 2.66 5.40 7.79
N ILE A 69 1.90 4.33 7.57
CA ILE A 69 2.22 2.97 8.02
C ILE A 69 2.28 2.03 6.81
N GLY A 70 3.35 1.26 6.69
CA GLY A 70 3.52 0.23 5.66
C GLY A 70 3.03 -1.14 6.13
N ILE A 71 2.28 -1.85 5.29
CA ILE A 71 1.93 -3.27 5.47
C ILE A 71 2.51 -4.06 4.30
N PRO A 72 3.36 -5.07 4.55
CA PRO A 72 4.04 -5.80 3.50
C PRO A 72 3.06 -6.69 2.73
N GLY A 73 2.72 -6.26 1.52
CA GLY A 73 1.80 -6.93 0.61
C GLY A 73 2.49 -7.27 -0.71
N THR A 74 3.15 -8.42 -0.74
CA THR A 74 3.82 -8.99 -1.91
C THR A 74 3.79 -10.51 -1.81
N ILE A 75 3.81 -11.19 -2.94
CA ILE A 75 3.95 -12.64 -2.99
C ILE A 75 5.43 -13.06 -2.89
N ASP A 76 6.38 -12.15 -3.10
CA ASP A 76 7.80 -12.49 -3.23
C ASP A 76 8.52 -12.77 -1.89
N ASN A 77 7.88 -12.43 -0.76
CA ASN A 77 8.43 -12.54 0.60
C ASN A 77 9.85 -11.96 0.79
N ASP A 78 10.09 -10.80 0.19
CA ASP A 78 11.40 -10.16 0.09
C ASP A 78 11.49 -8.83 0.86
N ILE A 79 10.55 -8.57 1.78
CA ILE A 79 10.52 -7.34 2.57
C ILE A 79 11.30 -7.51 3.87
N PRO A 80 12.38 -6.74 4.10
CA PRO A 80 13.13 -6.79 5.35
C PRO A 80 12.26 -6.41 6.55
N GLY A 81 12.49 -7.07 7.69
CA GLY A 81 11.79 -6.76 8.95
C GLY A 81 10.48 -7.51 9.17
N THR A 82 10.11 -8.43 8.28
CA THR A 82 9.01 -9.38 8.48
C THR A 82 9.46 -10.80 8.11
N GLU A 83 8.90 -11.81 8.77
CA GLU A 83 9.14 -13.23 8.45
C GLU A 83 8.31 -13.70 7.23
N THR A 84 7.17 -13.04 7.01
CA THR A 84 6.23 -13.35 5.92
C THR A 84 5.57 -12.07 5.37
N THR A 85 5.09 -12.14 4.14
CA THR A 85 4.34 -11.06 3.47
C THR A 85 2.94 -11.52 3.08
N LEU A 86 1.98 -10.59 3.04
CA LEU A 86 0.61 -10.93 2.65
C LEU A 86 0.58 -11.45 1.22
N GLY A 87 0.12 -12.70 1.06
CA GLY A 87 -0.04 -13.38 -0.23
C GLY A 87 1.00 -14.47 -0.50
N PHE A 88 2.12 -14.52 0.24
CA PHE A 88 3.18 -15.50 0.03
C PHE A 88 2.70 -16.96 0.22
N ASP A 89 2.03 -17.25 1.34
CA ASP A 89 1.55 -18.62 1.64
C ASP A 89 0.60 -19.14 0.55
N ARG A 90 -0.28 -18.27 0.04
CA ARG A 90 -1.24 -18.64 -1.01
C ARG A 90 -0.56 -18.85 -2.36
N GLN A 91 0.46 -18.06 -2.70
CA GLN A 91 1.25 -18.31 -3.91
C GLN A 91 1.95 -19.66 -3.81
N LYS A 92 2.55 -19.96 -2.64
CA LYS A 92 3.20 -21.24 -2.39
C LYS A 92 2.24 -22.40 -2.59
N GLU A 93 1.03 -22.37 -2.04
CA GLU A 93 0.00 -23.41 -2.28
C GLU A 93 -0.39 -23.58 -3.75
N ALA A 94 -0.33 -22.52 -4.57
CA ALA A 94 -0.75 -22.57 -5.97
C ALA A 94 0.30 -23.20 -6.92
N ILE A 95 1.55 -23.34 -6.47
CA ILE A 95 2.68 -23.84 -7.29
C ILE A 95 3.11 -25.27 -6.92
N TRP A 96 2.43 -25.91 -5.96
CA TRP A 96 2.55 -27.32 -5.62
C TRP A 96 1.31 -28.09 -6.07
#